data_AF-A0A2Z6AQE4-F1
#
_entry.id   AF-A0A2Z6AQE4-F1
#
_cell.length_a   1.000
_cell.length_b   1.000
_cell.length_c   1.000
_cell.angle_alpha   90.00
_cell.angle_beta   90.00
_cell.angle_gamma   90.00
#
_symmetry.space_group_name_H-M   'P 1'
#
loop_
_entity.id
_entity.type
_entity.pdbx_description
1 polymer ?
#
loop_
_entity_poly.entity_id
_entity_poly.type
_entity_poly.pdbx_seq_one_letter_code
_entity_poly.pdbx_strand_id
1 'polypeptide(L)' 'ISLIILIFCIWEALASKRKIINMFFTGSSLEWLNTYPPLNHSYNEIPSIF' A
#
# COMPACT_ATOMS: atom_id res chain seq x y z
N ILE A 1 -19.19 -15.06 -12.49
CA ILE A 1 -17.92 -14.85 -13.22
C ILE A 1 -17.09 -13.72 -12.62
N SER A 2 -17.62 -12.50 -12.48
CA SER A 2 -16.87 -11.33 -11.97
C SER A 2 -16.21 -11.55 -10.60
N LEU A 3 -16.93 -12.11 -9.63
CA LEU A 3 -16.39 -12.42 -8.31
C LEU A 3 -15.24 -13.45 -8.35
N ILE A 4 -15.33 -14.45 -9.23
CA ILE A 4 -14.30 -15.48 -9.35
C ILE A 4 -13.01 -14.92 -9.96
N ILE A 5 -13.15 -13.97 -10.88
CA ILE A 5 -12.02 -13.24 -11.47
C ILE A 5 -11.37 -12.34 -10.41
N LEU A 6 -12.18 -11.62 -9.61
CA LEU A 6 -11.68 -10.80 -8.50
C LEU A 6 -10.85 -11.64 -7.50
N ILE A 7 -11.38 -12.80 -7.08
CA ILE A 7 -10.71 -13.71 -6.16
C ILE A 7 -9.40 -14.23 -6.76
N PHE A 8 -9.41 -14.61 -8.05
CA PHE A 8 -8.22 -15.05 -8.75
C PHE A 8 -7.16 -13.95 -8.84
N CYS A 9 -7.55 -12.71 -9.16
CA CYS A 9 -6.63 -11.57 -9.21
C CYS A 9 -5.97 -11.29 -7.85
N ILE A 10 -6.73 -11.37 -6.75
CA ILE A 10 -6.19 -11.19 -5.40
C ILE A 10 -5.18 -12.31 -5.08
N TRP A 11 -5.55 -13.57 -5.35
CA TRP A 11 -4.68 -14.71 -5.11
C TRP A 11 -3.38 -14.65 -5.92
N GLU A 12 -3.45 -14.31 -7.21
CA GLU A 12 -2.29 -14.16 -8.10
C GLU A 12 -1.37 -13.03 -7.62
N ALA A 13 -1.93 -11.88 -7.24
CA ALA A 13 -1.17 -10.75 -6.73
C ALA A 13 -0.38 -11.12 -5.45
N LEU A 14 -1.00 -11.87 -4.53
CA LEU A 14 -0.35 -12.34 -3.31
C LEU A 14 0.73 -13.41 -3.59
N ALA A 15 0.49 -14.29 -4.57
CA ALA A 15 1.45 -15.34 -4.94
C ALA A 15 2.72 -14.77 -5.60
N SER A 16 2.60 -13.73 -6.43
CA SER A 16 3.70 -13.16 -7.20
C SER A 16 4.63 -12.21 -6.43
N LYS A 17 4.24 -11.77 -5.22
CA LYS A 17 5.05 -10.95 -4.29
C LYS A 17 5.77 -9.76 -4.95
N ARG A 18 5.10 -9.08 -5.88
CA ARG A 18 5.67 -7.97 -6.64
C ARG A 18 5.92 -6.78 -5.70
N LYS A 19 7.14 -6.22 -5.75
CA LYS A 19 7.50 -5.03 -4.99
C LYS A 19 6.95 -3.78 -5.67
N ILE A 20 6.43 -2.86 -4.87
CA ILE A 20 5.98 -1.54 -5.32
C ILE A 20 7.24 -0.68 -5.55
N ILE A 21 7.42 -0.16 -6.77
CA ILE A 21 8.60 0.64 -7.15
C ILE A 21 8.30 2.14 -7.08
N ASN A 22 7.11 2.53 -7.54
CA ASN A 22 6.63 3.89 -7.47
C ASN A 22 5.10 3.86 -7.37
N MET A 23 4.53 4.84 -6.68
CA MET A 23 3.09 4.99 -6.66
C MET A 23 2.68 6.42 -6.95
N PHE A 24 1.81 6.57 -7.95
CA PHE A 24 1.32 7.86 -8.39
C PHE A 24 0.14 8.27 -7.51
N PHE A 25 0.43 8.93 -6.39
CA PHE A 25 -0.57 9.53 -5.54
C PHE A 25 -0.51 11.05 -5.65
N THR A 26 -1.67 11.68 -5.78
CA THR A 26 -1.86 13.15 -5.72
C THR A 26 -2.52 13.58 -4.41
N GLY A 27 -2.65 12.67 -3.44
CA GLY A 27 -3.31 12.94 -2.16
C GLY A 27 -2.35 13.53 -1.12
N SER A 28 -2.86 14.41 -0.26
CA SER A 28 -2.10 15.04 0.82
C SER A 28 -2.01 14.20 2.11
N SER A 29 -2.56 12.98 2.13
CA SER A 29 -2.57 12.13 3.31
C SER A 29 -1.20 11.47 3.56
N LEU A 30 -0.74 11.55 4.81
CA LEU A 30 0.55 11.02 5.26
C LEU A 30 0.70 9.51 5.06
N GLU A 31 -0.39 8.76 4.99
CA GLU A 31 -0.37 7.30 4.81
C GLU A 31 0.34 6.86 3.52
N TRP A 32 0.31 7.70 2.47
CA TRP A 32 0.96 7.41 1.20
C TRP A 32 2.49 7.57 1.23
N LEU A 33 3.02 8.20 2.27
CA LEU A 33 4.46 8.37 2.48
C LEU A 33 5.08 7.18 3.23
N ASN A 34 4.28 6.29 3.80
CA ASN A 34 4.78 5.13 4.55
C ASN A 34 5.34 4.05 3.61
N THR A 35 6.21 3.20 4.16
CA THR A 35 6.69 2.01 3.45
C THR A 35 5.56 0.98 3.31
N TYR A 36 5.70 0.09 2.32
CA TYR A 36 4.79 -1.03 2.10
C TYR A 36 5.54 -2.37 2.28
N PRO A 37 5.27 -3.15 3.33
CA PRO A 37 4.29 -2.91 4.40
C PRO A 37 4.73 -1.80 5.38
N PRO A 38 3.79 -1.19 6.10
CA PRO A 38 4.12 -0.23 7.14
C PRO A 38 4.83 -0.93 8.31
N LEU A 39 5.69 -0.20 9.00
CA LEU A 39 6.33 -0.65 10.22
C LEU A 39 5.29 -0.70 11.36
N ASN A 40 5.47 -1.58 12.36
CA ASN A 40 4.59 -1.61 13.54
C ASN A 40 4.53 -0.26 14.26
N HIS A 41 5.65 0.45 14.27
CA HIS A 41 5.74 1.84 14.71
C HIS A 41 6.05 2.71 13.49
N SER A 42 4.99 3.16 12.81
CA SER A 42 5.10 3.83 11.52
C SER A 42 5.79 5.20 11.56
N TYR A 43 5.81 5.85 12.73
CA TYR A 43 6.34 7.21 12.88
C TYR A 43 7.36 7.24 14.02
N ASN A 44 8.57 7.73 13.76
CA ASN A 44 9.55 7.96 14.83
C ASN A 44 9.21 9.20 15.67
N GLU A 45 8.54 10.17 15.05
CA GLU A 45 8.14 11.44 15.66
C GLU A 45 6.75 11.82 15.15
N ILE A 46 6.03 12.65 15.90
CA ILE A 46 4.69 13.10 15.51
C ILE A 46 4.83 14.00 14.27
N PRO A 47 4.18 13.67 13.15
CA PRO A 47 4.24 14.50 11.95
C PRO A 47 3.62 15.87 12.25
N SER A 48 4.37 16.94 12.01
CA SER A 48 3.83 18.29 12.09
C SER A 48 2.89 18.53 10.92
N ILE A 49 1.62 18.76 11.23
CA ILE A 49 0.69 19.42 10.29
C ILE A 49 0.91 20.92 10.49
N PHE A 50 1.41 21.59 9.46
CA PHE A 50 1.31 23.04 9.31
C PHE A 50 0.34 23.35 8.17
#